data_AF-A0A3D4Q2S2-F1
#
_entry.id   AF-A0A3D4Q2S2-F1
#
_cell.length_a   1.000
_cell.length_b   1.000
_cell.length_c   1.000
_cell.angle_alpha   90.00
_cell.angle_beta   90.00
_cell.angle_gamma   90.00
#
_symmetry.space_group_name_H-M   'P 1'
#
loop_
_entity.id
_entity.type
_entity.pdbx_description
1 polymer ?
#
loop_
_entity_poly.entity_id
_entity_poly.type
_entity_poly.pdbx_seq_one_letter_code
_entity_poly.pdbx_strand_id
1 'polypeptide(L)'
;MIAEMAQIANLHAIGVLVIDEIQHLSKKRSGGEEAMLDFFVTLTNSIGVPVVFVGTPKARNLFATDFKMAKRTTGLGNVLWDRIPQDDEWNRLVNYIWKYQWLRSKGNLTQQITDTLYDLSQGVIDILVKLYVLSQWRAMILGKEILTVELIKKVYEDDLQPVHKMLQALRGGNPEEIAKYGDLVMPEVEAKLLQALEEQKHFTSEIDQPISRLDNDKINTIMAAAELIGINRDIAVPLIEAALKEDPNLDTMQVVHRMLNLLHSTPTPPKVKAPSKKPKVSLWDQLQENDIRYIYSQRGNSTMHEALKTVGIVAAVSDCLKVS
;
A
#
# COMPACT_ATOMS: atom_id res chain seq x y z
N MET A 1 -25.85 -16.61 26.04
CA MET A 1 -24.63 -16.62 25.22
C MET A 1 -24.27 -18.00 24.68
N ILE A 2 -23.62 -18.94 25.41
CA ILE A 2 -23.19 -20.24 24.82
C ILE A 2 -24.37 -21.07 24.30
N ALA A 3 -25.49 -21.10 25.02
CA ALA A 3 -26.71 -21.78 24.57
C ALA A 3 -27.27 -21.18 23.26
N GLU A 4 -27.19 -19.85 23.11
CA GLU A 4 -27.60 -19.17 21.87
C GLU A 4 -26.63 -19.48 20.73
N MET A 5 -25.31 -19.53 21.00
CA MET A 5 -24.31 -19.95 20.01
C MET A 5 -24.57 -21.39 19.53
N ALA A 6 -24.91 -22.31 20.44
CA ALA A 6 -25.27 -23.69 20.09
C ALA A 6 -26.56 -23.74 19.26
N GLN A 7 -27.58 -22.96 19.64
CA GLN A 7 -28.83 -22.88 18.92
C GLN A 7 -28.63 -22.34 17.49
N ILE A 8 -27.85 -21.27 17.34
CA ILE A 8 -27.50 -20.67 16.05
C ILE A 8 -26.68 -21.66 15.22
N ALA A 9 -25.67 -22.32 15.80
CA ALA A 9 -24.85 -23.30 15.11
C ALA A 9 -25.67 -24.47 14.57
N ASN A 10 -26.62 -24.97 15.36
CA ASN A 10 -27.51 -26.05 14.95
C ASN A 10 -28.53 -25.58 13.89
N LEU A 11 -29.13 -24.39 14.08
CA LEU A 11 -30.09 -23.81 13.14
C LEU A 11 -29.48 -23.58 11.76
N HIS A 12 -28.20 -23.19 11.70
CA HIS A 12 -27.47 -23.01 10.45
C HIS A 12 -26.69 -24.24 9.98
N ALA A 13 -26.86 -25.40 10.65
CA ALA A 13 -26.17 -26.65 10.32
C ALA A 13 -24.64 -26.48 10.16
N ILE A 14 -24.02 -25.73 11.07
CA ILE A 14 -22.57 -25.50 11.06
C ILE A 14 -21.84 -26.84 11.27
N GLY A 15 -20.97 -27.22 10.34
CA GLY A 15 -20.19 -28.47 10.42
C GLY A 15 -18.91 -28.36 11.26
N VAL A 16 -18.32 -27.16 11.35
CA VAL A 16 -17.11 -26.89 12.14
C VAL A 16 -17.06 -25.40 12.50
N LEU A 17 -16.60 -25.10 13.72
CA LEU A 17 -16.33 -23.73 14.16
C LEU A 17 -14.81 -23.52 14.22
N VAL A 18 -14.28 -22.65 13.36
CA VAL A 18 -12.87 -22.26 13.38
C VAL A 18 -12.73 -20.92 14.08
N ILE A 19 -11.87 -20.85 15.10
CA ILE A 19 -11.56 -19.63 15.85
C ILE A 19 -10.09 -19.33 15.62
N ASP A 20 -9.82 -18.32 14.80
CA ASP A 20 -8.47 -17.86 14.49
C ASP A 20 -8.00 -16.77 15.47
N GLU A 21 -6.68 -16.54 15.50
CA GLU A 21 -6.05 -15.46 16.24
C GLU A 21 -6.38 -15.47 17.74
N ILE A 22 -6.50 -16.66 18.32
CA ILE A 22 -6.91 -16.85 19.72
C ILE A 22 -6.04 -16.11 20.74
N GLN A 23 -4.80 -15.76 20.40
CA GLN A 23 -3.95 -14.96 21.29
C GLN A 23 -4.43 -13.52 21.47
N HIS A 24 -5.28 -13.02 20.57
CA HIS A 24 -5.84 -11.67 20.66
C HIS A 24 -7.02 -11.56 21.63
N LEU A 25 -7.48 -12.68 22.19
CA LEU A 25 -8.52 -12.67 23.21
C LEU A 25 -8.01 -11.93 24.46
N SER A 26 -8.72 -10.86 24.84
CA SER A 26 -8.20 -9.92 25.82
C SER A 26 -8.24 -10.49 27.25
N LYS A 27 -7.07 -10.72 27.84
CA LYS A 27 -6.89 -11.15 29.25
C LYS A 27 -7.56 -10.23 30.28
N LYS A 28 -7.82 -8.96 29.94
CA LYS A 28 -8.40 -7.93 30.84
C LYS A 28 -9.92 -7.80 30.79
N ARG A 29 -10.60 -8.17 29.68
CA ARG A 29 -12.08 -8.12 29.61
C ARG A 29 -12.77 -9.45 29.93
N SER A 30 -12.01 -10.55 29.96
CA SER A 30 -12.52 -11.91 30.22
C SER A 30 -12.53 -12.30 31.71
N GLY A 31 -12.03 -11.45 32.62
CA GLY A 31 -11.88 -11.80 34.04
C GLY A 31 -10.62 -12.61 34.37
N GLY A 32 -9.71 -12.79 33.40
CA GLY A 32 -8.46 -13.55 33.55
C GLY A 32 -8.24 -14.57 32.42
N GLU A 33 -7.11 -15.27 32.46
CA GLU A 33 -6.78 -16.39 31.56
C GLU A 33 -7.64 -17.62 31.87
N GLU A 34 -7.91 -17.89 33.15
CA GLU A 34 -8.70 -19.01 33.65
C GLU A 34 -10.18 -18.96 33.19
N ALA A 35 -10.83 -17.80 33.35
CA ALA A 35 -12.22 -17.62 32.91
C ALA A 35 -12.40 -17.75 31.38
N MET A 36 -11.37 -17.41 30.61
CA MET A 36 -11.36 -17.58 29.15
C MET A 36 -11.22 -19.07 28.78
N LEU A 37 -10.35 -19.79 29.47
CA LEU A 37 -10.18 -21.23 29.28
C LEU A 37 -11.47 -21.98 29.64
N ASP A 38 -12.08 -21.64 30.77
CA ASP A 38 -13.38 -22.21 31.20
C ASP A 38 -14.49 -21.96 30.18
N PHE A 39 -14.51 -20.78 29.57
CA PHE A 39 -15.42 -20.49 28.47
C PHE A 39 -15.21 -21.45 27.29
N PHE A 40 -13.98 -21.69 26.85
CA PHE A 40 -13.70 -22.60 25.72
C PHE A 40 -13.98 -24.06 26.03
N VAL A 41 -13.69 -24.50 27.26
CA VAL A 41 -14.10 -25.83 27.72
C VAL A 41 -15.62 -25.95 27.67
N THR A 42 -16.34 -24.95 28.16
CA THR A 42 -17.81 -24.96 28.16
C THR A 42 -18.36 -24.91 26.73
N LEU A 43 -17.78 -24.09 25.85
CA LEU A 43 -18.16 -23.96 24.45
C LEU A 43 -18.00 -25.29 23.72
N THR A 44 -16.82 -25.90 23.78
CA THR A 44 -16.52 -27.18 23.10
C THR A 44 -17.42 -28.32 23.57
N ASN A 45 -17.79 -28.33 24.86
CA ASN A 45 -18.69 -29.36 25.40
C ASN A 45 -20.17 -29.10 25.06
N SER A 46 -20.58 -27.84 24.83
CA SER A 46 -22.00 -27.46 24.76
C SER A 46 -22.47 -27.13 23.34
N ILE A 47 -21.58 -26.71 22.44
CA ILE A 47 -21.97 -26.22 21.11
C ILE A 47 -22.42 -27.34 20.17
N GLY A 48 -22.00 -28.59 20.44
CA GLY A 48 -22.40 -29.76 19.65
C GLY A 48 -21.75 -29.85 18.26
N VAL A 49 -20.81 -28.97 17.93
CA VAL A 49 -20.04 -28.96 16.68
C VAL A 49 -18.53 -29.00 16.98
N PRO A 50 -17.69 -29.63 16.13
CA PRO A 50 -16.24 -29.57 16.25
C PRO A 50 -15.73 -28.12 16.27
N VAL A 51 -14.83 -27.81 17.20
CA VAL A 51 -14.19 -26.49 17.30
C VAL A 51 -12.70 -26.63 17.03
N VAL A 52 -12.17 -25.81 16.13
CA VAL A 52 -10.75 -25.76 15.75
C VAL A 52 -10.20 -24.40 16.17
N PHE A 53 -9.13 -24.42 16.97
CA PHE A 53 -8.43 -23.22 17.39
C PHE A 53 -7.19 -23.01 16.52
N VAL A 54 -7.05 -21.81 15.96
CA VAL A 54 -5.90 -21.40 15.15
C VAL A 54 -5.28 -20.16 15.80
N GLY A 55 -3.96 -20.09 15.86
CA GLY A 55 -3.25 -18.97 16.45
C GLY A 55 -1.74 -19.11 16.32
N THR A 56 -1.03 -18.06 16.72
CA THR A 56 0.43 -17.99 16.66
C THR A 56 1.08 -18.86 17.75
N PRO A 57 2.41 -19.12 17.71
CA PRO A 57 3.11 -19.84 18.77
C PRO A 57 2.89 -19.26 20.17
N LYS A 58 2.57 -17.97 20.30
CA LYS A 58 2.20 -17.34 21.58
C LYS A 58 0.95 -17.95 22.22
N ALA A 59 0.01 -18.41 21.40
CA ALA A 59 -1.20 -19.07 21.86
C ALA A 59 -0.93 -20.41 22.56
N ARG A 60 0.22 -21.05 22.30
CA ARG A 60 0.63 -22.27 23.02
C ARG A 60 0.68 -22.05 24.52
N ASN A 61 1.16 -20.89 24.94
CA ASN A 61 1.27 -20.55 26.35
C ASN A 61 -0.10 -20.44 27.01
N LEU A 62 -1.17 -20.10 26.28
CA LEU A 62 -2.52 -20.02 26.82
C LEU A 62 -3.05 -21.41 27.22
N PHE A 63 -2.71 -22.46 26.47
CA PHE A 63 -3.18 -23.82 26.75
C PHE A 63 -2.18 -24.68 27.54
N ALA A 64 -0.92 -24.26 27.64
CA ALA A 64 0.10 -24.94 28.42
C ALA A 64 -0.08 -24.74 29.94
N THR A 65 -0.71 -23.64 30.36
CA THR A 65 -0.88 -23.27 31.77
C THR A 65 -1.86 -24.18 32.52
N ASP A 66 -2.79 -24.85 31.81
CA ASP A 66 -3.88 -25.58 32.44
C ASP A 66 -3.91 -27.07 32.03
N PHE A 67 -3.52 -27.94 32.96
CA PHE A 67 -3.34 -29.38 32.76
C PHE A 67 -4.61 -30.10 32.23
N LYS A 68 -5.79 -29.52 32.45
CA LYS A 68 -7.10 -30.03 31.98
C LYS A 68 -7.33 -29.81 30.48
N MET A 69 -6.95 -28.65 29.96
CA MET A 69 -6.95 -28.37 28.52
C MET A 69 -5.76 -29.06 27.87
N ALA A 70 -4.60 -29.08 28.54
CA ALA A 70 -3.40 -29.76 28.05
C ALA A 70 -3.69 -31.21 27.66
N LYS A 71 -4.43 -32.02 28.43
CA LYS A 71 -4.78 -33.40 28.02
C LYS A 71 -5.64 -33.53 26.75
N ARG A 72 -6.45 -32.51 26.42
CA ARG A 72 -7.25 -32.47 25.18
C ARG A 72 -6.45 -31.86 24.01
N THR A 73 -5.56 -30.93 24.31
CA THR A 73 -4.64 -30.28 23.36
C THR A 73 -3.39 -31.14 23.06
N THR A 74 -2.98 -32.05 23.95
CA THR A 74 -1.86 -33.00 23.77
C THR A 74 -2.29 -34.32 23.13
N GLY A 75 -3.59 -34.49 22.83
CA GLY A 75 -4.04 -35.50 21.87
C GLY A 75 -3.59 -35.17 20.45
N LEU A 76 -3.91 -36.04 19.49
CA LEU A 76 -3.67 -35.91 18.04
C LEU A 76 -4.17 -34.59 17.37
N GLY A 77 -4.72 -33.64 18.14
CA GLY A 77 -5.33 -32.39 17.67
C GLY A 77 -4.44 -31.14 17.73
N ASN A 78 -3.22 -31.19 18.27
CA ASN A 78 -2.26 -30.08 18.16
C ASN A 78 -1.31 -30.32 16.98
N VAL A 79 -1.67 -29.76 15.84
CA VAL A 79 -0.80 -29.74 14.66
C VAL A 79 0.06 -28.49 14.73
N LEU A 80 1.35 -28.67 14.97
CA LEU A 80 2.31 -27.60 14.74
C LEU A 80 2.51 -27.45 13.23
N TRP A 81 1.98 -26.35 12.69
CA TRP A 81 2.31 -25.92 11.34
C TRP A 81 3.60 -25.12 11.35
N ASP A 82 4.70 -25.75 10.99
CA ASP A 82 6.02 -25.10 10.91
C ASP A 82 6.35 -24.69 9.47
N ARG A 83 7.49 -24.02 9.28
CA ARG A 83 8.06 -23.73 7.96
C ARG A 83 8.32 -25.03 7.19
N ILE A 84 8.17 -24.97 5.87
CA ILE A 84 8.43 -26.11 5.01
C ILE A 84 9.95 -26.29 4.90
N PRO A 85 10.50 -27.48 5.19
CA PRO A 85 11.93 -27.75 5.04
C PRO A 85 12.35 -27.77 3.56
N GLN A 86 13.64 -27.54 3.27
CA GLN A 86 14.17 -27.61 1.90
C GLN A 86 14.30 -29.06 1.43
N ASP A 87 13.18 -29.70 1.12
CA ASP A 87 13.12 -31.07 0.67
C ASP A 87 12.17 -31.24 -0.53
N ASP A 88 11.75 -32.47 -0.79
CA ASP A 88 10.82 -32.80 -1.87
C ASP A 88 9.47 -32.11 -1.73
N GLU A 89 9.01 -31.81 -0.52
CA GLU A 89 7.76 -31.07 -0.30
C GLU A 89 7.91 -29.62 -0.76
N TRP A 90 9.03 -28.98 -0.44
CA TRP A 90 9.35 -27.64 -0.95
C TRP A 90 9.38 -27.61 -2.48
N ASN A 91 10.09 -28.57 -3.09
CA ASN A 91 10.18 -28.67 -4.54
C ASN A 91 8.79 -28.84 -5.17
N ARG A 92 7.91 -29.65 -4.57
CA ARG A 92 6.51 -29.81 -5.03
C ARG A 92 5.72 -28.52 -4.89
N LEU A 93 5.83 -27.83 -3.75
CA LEU A 93 5.15 -26.57 -3.50
C LEU A 93 5.54 -25.52 -4.56
N VAL A 94 6.83 -25.31 -4.77
CA VAL A 94 7.32 -24.33 -5.76
C VAL A 94 6.88 -24.73 -7.16
N ASN A 95 6.92 -26.01 -7.52
CA ASN A 95 6.39 -26.50 -8.80
C ASN A 95 4.90 -26.20 -8.99
N TYR A 96 4.08 -26.27 -7.93
CA TYR A 96 2.66 -25.90 -7.98
C TYR A 96 2.47 -24.39 -8.10
N ILE A 97 3.17 -23.61 -7.28
CA ILE A 97 3.10 -22.14 -7.30
C ILE A 97 3.57 -21.59 -8.66
N TRP A 98 4.60 -22.20 -9.26
CA TRP A 98 5.18 -21.76 -10.53
C TRP A 98 4.18 -21.76 -11.69
N LYS A 99 3.11 -22.56 -11.60
CA LYS A 99 2.05 -22.60 -12.62
C LYS A 99 1.24 -21.29 -12.67
N TYR A 100 1.22 -20.52 -11.57
CA TYR A 100 0.45 -19.29 -11.42
C TYR A 100 1.25 -18.05 -11.85
N GLN A 101 1.78 -18.08 -13.07
CA GLN A 101 2.44 -16.92 -13.67
C GLN A 101 1.51 -16.08 -14.53
N TRP A 102 1.58 -14.77 -14.34
CA TRP A 102 0.89 -13.75 -15.16
C TRP A 102 1.78 -13.15 -16.23
N LEU A 103 3.05 -13.54 -16.28
CA LEU A 103 4.03 -13.05 -17.25
C LEU A 103 3.81 -13.65 -18.65
N ARG A 104 4.08 -12.86 -19.70
CA ARG A 104 4.02 -13.35 -21.09
C ARG A 104 5.08 -14.41 -21.38
N SER A 105 6.28 -14.25 -20.82
CA SER A 105 7.34 -15.26 -20.90
C SER A 105 7.46 -16.02 -19.58
N LYS A 106 6.87 -17.22 -19.55
CA LYS A 106 6.77 -18.03 -18.33
C LYS A 106 8.12 -18.60 -17.85
N GLY A 107 9.09 -18.73 -18.74
CA GLY A 107 10.39 -19.32 -18.40
C GLY A 107 10.27 -20.74 -17.84
N ASN A 108 11.40 -21.42 -17.67
CA ASN A 108 11.43 -22.72 -17.02
C ASN A 108 11.76 -22.54 -15.54
N LEU A 109 11.10 -23.30 -14.67
CA LEU A 109 11.53 -23.42 -13.29
C LEU A 109 12.86 -24.17 -13.26
N THR A 110 13.91 -23.52 -12.79
CA THR A 110 15.23 -24.12 -12.58
C THR A 110 15.46 -24.37 -11.11
N GLN A 111 16.32 -25.34 -10.78
CA GLN A 111 16.69 -25.60 -9.39
C GLN A 111 17.26 -24.34 -8.71
N GLN A 112 18.02 -23.54 -9.44
CA GLN A 112 18.55 -22.28 -8.94
C GLN A 112 17.46 -21.28 -8.50
N ILE A 113 16.34 -21.22 -9.23
CA ILE A 113 15.19 -20.39 -8.84
C ILE A 113 14.52 -20.99 -7.59
N THR A 114 14.30 -22.30 -7.55
CA THR A 114 13.73 -23.00 -6.39
C THR A 114 14.55 -22.79 -5.12
N ASP A 115 15.87 -22.90 -5.22
CA ASP A 115 16.80 -22.69 -4.11
C ASP A 115 16.84 -21.22 -3.68
N THR A 116 16.79 -20.29 -4.64
CA THR A 116 16.72 -18.86 -4.34
C THR A 116 15.43 -18.51 -3.60
N LEU A 117 14.29 -19.05 -4.05
CA LEU A 117 13.01 -18.86 -3.38
C LEU A 117 13.04 -19.44 -1.96
N TYR A 118 13.70 -20.59 -1.75
CA TYR A 118 13.87 -21.15 -0.40
C TYR A 118 14.72 -20.23 0.47
N ASP A 119 15.91 -19.83 -0.02
CA ASP A 119 16.83 -19.01 0.75
C ASP A 119 16.19 -17.66 1.13
N LEU A 120 15.42 -17.05 0.24
CA LEU A 120 14.80 -15.75 0.51
C LEU A 120 13.51 -15.83 1.34
N SER A 121 12.85 -16.98 1.43
CA SER A 121 11.62 -17.16 2.21
C SER A 121 11.81 -17.96 3.50
N GLN A 122 12.90 -18.71 3.60
CA GLN A 122 13.20 -19.66 4.67
C GLN A 122 12.07 -20.66 4.93
N GLY A 123 11.37 -21.08 3.87
CA GLY A 123 10.27 -22.06 3.97
C GLY A 123 8.95 -21.49 4.49
N VAL A 124 8.86 -20.17 4.73
CA VAL A 124 7.63 -19.51 5.15
C VAL A 124 6.76 -19.24 3.92
N ILE A 125 5.62 -19.94 3.83
CA ILE A 125 4.72 -19.91 2.66
C ILE A 125 4.23 -18.50 2.34
N ASP A 126 3.82 -17.75 3.36
CA ASP A 126 3.33 -16.38 3.20
C ASP A 126 4.37 -15.47 2.51
N ILE A 127 5.63 -15.57 2.96
CA ILE A 127 6.76 -14.81 2.40
C ILE A 127 7.07 -15.28 0.98
N LEU A 128 7.06 -16.59 0.73
CA LEU A 128 7.25 -17.16 -0.61
C LEU A 128 6.24 -16.59 -1.60
N VAL A 129 4.95 -16.63 -1.26
CA VAL A 129 3.87 -16.16 -2.14
C VAL A 129 4.00 -14.66 -2.40
N LYS A 130 4.23 -13.85 -1.35
CA LYS A 130 4.44 -12.40 -1.48
C LYS A 130 5.65 -12.06 -2.35
N LEU A 131 6.80 -12.69 -2.09
CA LEU A 131 8.02 -12.51 -2.90
C LEU A 131 7.75 -12.87 -4.36
N TYR A 132 7.04 -13.97 -4.61
CA TYR A 132 6.73 -14.43 -5.95
C TYR A 132 5.81 -13.46 -6.71
N VAL A 133 4.72 -13.01 -6.08
CA VAL A 133 3.77 -12.04 -6.65
C VAL A 133 4.47 -10.71 -6.95
N LEU A 134 5.24 -10.17 -5.99
CA LEU A 134 5.98 -8.93 -6.17
C LEU A 134 7.03 -9.03 -7.27
N SER A 135 7.70 -10.19 -7.39
CA SER A 135 8.70 -10.40 -8.44
C SER A 135 8.09 -10.40 -9.83
N GLN A 136 6.92 -11.04 -9.99
CA GLN A 136 6.20 -11.01 -11.26
C GLN A 136 5.74 -9.59 -11.58
N TRP A 137 5.22 -8.88 -10.60
CA TRP A 137 4.79 -7.51 -10.81
C TRP A 137 5.93 -6.60 -11.25
N ARG A 138 7.09 -6.69 -10.59
CA ARG A 138 8.26 -5.92 -11.02
C ARG A 138 8.75 -6.32 -12.41
N ALA A 139 8.64 -7.60 -12.80
CA ALA A 139 8.95 -8.04 -14.15
C ALA A 139 8.05 -7.38 -15.21
N MET A 140 6.77 -7.19 -14.89
CA MET A 140 5.80 -6.50 -15.75
C MET A 140 6.12 -5.01 -15.89
N ILE A 141 6.39 -4.32 -14.77
CA ILE A 141 6.74 -2.89 -14.78
C ILE A 141 8.00 -2.63 -15.61
N LEU A 142 9.01 -3.50 -15.51
CA LEU A 142 10.26 -3.36 -16.25
C LEU A 142 10.14 -3.74 -17.74
N GLY A 143 8.98 -4.20 -18.21
CA GLY A 143 8.74 -4.60 -19.59
C GLY A 143 9.51 -5.85 -20.06
N LYS A 144 10.27 -6.50 -19.18
CA LYS A 144 10.99 -7.75 -19.48
C LYS A 144 10.06 -8.96 -19.45
N GLU A 145 9.06 -8.94 -18.57
CA GLU A 145 8.04 -9.98 -18.40
C GLU A 145 8.61 -11.42 -18.35
N ILE A 146 9.74 -11.58 -17.67
CA ILE A 146 10.38 -12.86 -17.36
C ILE A 146 10.92 -12.83 -15.92
N LEU A 147 10.73 -13.91 -15.17
CA LEU A 147 11.31 -14.06 -13.83
C LEU A 147 12.76 -14.55 -13.93
N THR A 148 13.68 -13.81 -13.33
CA THR A 148 15.09 -14.20 -13.18
C THR A 148 15.50 -14.19 -11.71
N VAL A 149 16.58 -14.91 -11.38
CA VAL A 149 17.13 -14.99 -10.03
C VAL A 149 17.52 -13.60 -9.52
N GLU A 150 18.11 -12.76 -10.37
CA GLU A 150 18.53 -11.40 -10.03
C GLU A 150 17.34 -10.52 -9.69
N LEU A 151 16.25 -10.65 -10.45
CA LEU A 151 15.02 -9.90 -10.19
C LEU A 151 14.41 -10.30 -8.85
N ILE A 152 14.30 -11.61 -8.58
CA ILE A 152 13.75 -12.11 -7.31
C ILE A 152 14.58 -11.61 -6.12
N LYS A 153 15.91 -11.67 -6.22
CA LYS A 153 16.81 -11.14 -5.19
C LYS A 153 16.62 -9.63 -5.00
N LYS A 154 16.51 -8.87 -6.09
CA LYS A 154 16.30 -7.42 -6.02
C LYS A 154 14.97 -7.06 -5.35
N VAL A 155 13.89 -7.77 -5.68
CA VAL A 155 12.58 -7.59 -5.06
C VAL A 155 12.63 -7.89 -3.57
N TYR A 156 13.34 -8.96 -3.18
CA TYR A 156 13.58 -9.24 -1.78
C TYR A 156 14.29 -8.09 -1.06
N GLU A 157 15.36 -7.56 -1.64
CA GLU A 157 16.14 -6.47 -1.03
C GLU A 157 15.37 -5.15 -0.93
N ASP A 158 14.56 -4.83 -1.93
CA ASP A 158 13.84 -3.56 -2.00
C ASP A 158 12.52 -3.60 -1.19
N ASP A 159 11.74 -4.68 -1.36
CA ASP A 159 10.32 -4.69 -0.98
C ASP A 159 10.04 -5.52 0.30
N LEU A 160 10.93 -6.47 0.66
CA LEU A 160 10.78 -7.35 1.84
C LEU A 160 11.70 -6.97 3.02
N GLN A 161 12.25 -5.75 3.04
CA GLN A 161 13.13 -5.25 4.12
C GLN A 161 12.62 -5.50 5.55
N PRO A 162 11.32 -5.32 5.87
CA PRO A 162 10.83 -5.51 7.24
C PRO A 162 11.04 -6.93 7.77
N VAL A 163 11.02 -7.96 6.91
CA VAL A 163 11.15 -9.37 7.30
C VAL A 163 12.59 -9.88 7.25
N HIS A 164 13.55 -9.12 6.74
CA HIS A 164 14.94 -9.56 6.54
C HIS A 164 15.61 -10.06 7.82
N LYS A 165 15.53 -9.30 8.92
CA LYS A 165 16.18 -9.67 10.18
C LYS A 165 15.63 -10.98 10.75
N MET A 166 14.32 -11.18 10.62
CA MET A 166 13.66 -12.41 11.02
C MET A 166 14.10 -13.59 10.15
N LEU A 167 14.15 -13.41 8.82
CA LEU A 167 14.60 -14.46 7.91
C LEU A 167 16.08 -14.80 8.13
N GLN A 168 16.92 -13.82 8.48
CA GLN A 168 18.30 -14.06 8.90
C GLN A 168 18.35 -14.88 10.20
N ALA A 169 17.50 -14.60 11.18
CA ALA A 169 17.39 -15.41 12.40
C ALA A 169 16.96 -16.86 12.08
N LEU A 170 16.01 -17.04 11.16
CA LEU A 170 15.56 -18.36 10.69
C LEU A 170 16.66 -19.13 9.92
N ARG A 171 17.50 -18.43 9.14
CA ARG A 171 18.71 -19.02 8.50
C ARG A 171 19.72 -19.48 9.54
N GLY A 172 19.97 -18.64 10.55
CA GLY A 172 20.93 -18.94 11.60
C GLY A 172 20.50 -20.08 12.53
N GLY A 173 19.21 -20.42 12.54
CA GLY A 173 18.66 -21.51 13.35
C GLY A 173 18.76 -21.28 14.86
N ASN A 174 19.06 -20.05 15.30
CA ASN A 174 19.22 -19.73 16.71
C ASN A 174 17.84 -19.55 17.37
N PRO A 175 17.44 -20.44 18.30
CA PRO A 175 16.12 -20.38 18.94
C PRO A 175 15.86 -19.06 19.68
N GLU A 176 16.89 -18.42 20.24
CA GLU A 176 16.76 -17.16 20.98
C GLU A 176 16.44 -15.98 20.06
N GLU A 177 17.07 -15.92 18.89
CA GLU A 177 16.79 -14.88 17.89
C GLU A 177 15.42 -15.09 17.24
N ILE A 178 15.02 -16.34 17.01
CA ILE A 178 13.70 -16.67 16.45
C ILE A 178 12.59 -16.27 17.44
N ALA A 179 12.79 -16.50 18.74
CA ALA A 179 11.82 -16.13 19.77
C ALA A 179 11.51 -14.62 19.81
N LYS A 180 12.47 -13.76 19.41
CA LYS A 180 12.28 -12.29 19.35
C LYS A 180 11.24 -11.87 18.31
N TYR A 181 10.98 -12.68 17.29
CA TYR A 181 10.08 -12.38 16.18
C TYR A 181 8.79 -13.22 16.20
N GLY A 182 8.44 -13.86 17.33
CA GLY A 182 7.30 -14.77 17.45
C GLY A 182 5.90 -14.19 17.24
N ASP A 183 5.77 -12.88 16.97
CA ASP A 183 4.51 -12.18 16.65
C ASP A 183 4.50 -11.84 15.16
N LEU A 184 4.23 -12.84 14.34
CA LEU A 184 4.08 -12.70 12.89
C LEU A 184 2.69 -12.15 12.55
N VAL A 185 2.42 -10.91 12.94
CA VAL A 185 1.41 -10.10 12.25
C VAL A 185 2.20 -9.02 11.54
N MET A 186 2.19 -9.04 10.21
CA MET A 186 2.93 -8.07 9.38
C MET A 186 1.94 -7.22 8.57
N PRO A 187 1.20 -6.28 9.19
CA PRO A 187 0.34 -5.35 8.47
C PRO A 187 1.15 -4.48 7.50
N GLU A 188 2.44 -4.22 7.77
CA GLU A 188 3.28 -3.34 6.96
C GLU A 188 3.62 -3.89 5.58
N VAL A 189 3.72 -5.22 5.41
CA VAL A 189 3.96 -5.81 4.08
C VAL A 189 2.70 -5.72 3.23
N GLU A 190 1.54 -5.93 3.85
CA GLU A 190 0.23 -5.78 3.20
C GLU A 190 -0.07 -4.32 2.91
N ALA A 191 0.26 -3.40 3.82
CA ALA A 191 0.18 -1.96 3.62
C ALA A 191 1.15 -1.46 2.55
N LYS A 192 2.39 -1.97 2.48
CA LYS A 192 3.33 -1.66 1.38
C LYS A 192 2.88 -2.27 0.05
N LEU A 193 2.26 -3.46 0.06
CA LEU A 193 1.65 -4.05 -1.12
C LEU A 193 0.46 -3.22 -1.60
N LEU A 194 -0.45 -2.82 -0.71
CA LEU A 194 -1.56 -1.91 -1.01
C LEU A 194 -1.07 -0.54 -1.44
N GLN A 195 -0.07 0.04 -0.76
CA GLN A 195 0.53 1.32 -1.09
C GLN A 195 1.21 1.27 -2.46
N ALA A 196 1.98 0.21 -2.76
CA ALA A 196 2.50 0.00 -4.10
C ALA A 196 1.37 -0.14 -5.13
N LEU A 197 0.23 -0.74 -4.77
CA LEU A 197 -0.93 -0.89 -5.68
C LEU A 197 -1.67 0.43 -5.87
N GLU A 198 -1.69 1.29 -4.85
CA GLU A 198 -2.36 2.60 -4.81
C GLU A 198 -1.52 3.70 -5.46
N GLU A 199 -0.21 3.75 -5.18
CA GLU A 199 0.74 4.68 -5.80
C GLU A 199 0.80 4.48 -7.33
N GLN A 200 0.51 3.27 -7.81
CA GLN A 200 0.48 2.94 -9.24
C GLN A 200 -0.87 3.21 -9.93
N LYS A 201 -1.97 3.49 -9.20
CA LYS A 201 -3.19 4.05 -9.81
C LYS A 201 -2.98 5.48 -10.32
N HIS A 202 -1.96 6.18 -9.81
CA HIS A 202 -1.57 7.51 -10.27
C HIS A 202 -0.60 7.51 -11.46
N PHE A 203 -0.16 6.34 -11.94
CA PHE A 203 0.67 6.21 -13.15
C PHE A 203 -0.19 5.81 -14.37
N THR A 204 -1.16 6.66 -14.70
CA THR A 204 -1.70 6.80 -16.05
C THR A 204 -1.44 8.26 -16.41
N SER A 205 -0.35 8.60 -17.07
CA SER A 205 -0.05 8.44 -18.50
C SER A 205 1.43 8.85 -18.62
N GLU A 206 2.32 8.13 -19.28
CA GLU A 206 2.72 8.47 -20.65
C GLU A 206 3.61 7.34 -21.19
N ILE A 207 3.03 6.46 -21.99
CA ILE A 207 3.74 5.88 -23.12
C ILE A 207 2.74 5.87 -24.28
N ASP A 208 2.94 6.79 -25.23
CA ASP A 208 2.59 6.57 -26.62
C ASP A 208 3.70 7.16 -27.53
N GLN A 209 4.07 6.38 -28.55
CA GLN A 209 5.28 6.43 -29.40
C GLN A 209 5.12 7.44 -30.58
N PRO A 210 5.87 7.46 -31.73
CA PRO A 210 7.28 7.15 -32.12
C PRO A 210 7.97 8.24 -33.04
N ILE A 211 9.31 8.14 -33.24
CA ILE A 211 10.20 8.69 -34.32
C ILE A 211 10.20 10.21 -34.65
N SER A 212 11.32 10.91 -34.37
CA SER A 212 12.07 11.70 -35.39
C SER A 212 13.50 12.04 -34.92
N ARG A 213 14.49 11.74 -35.76
CA ARG A 213 15.92 12.03 -35.58
C ARG A 213 16.19 13.54 -35.57
N LEU A 214 16.71 14.07 -34.47
CA LEU A 214 17.66 15.19 -34.40
C LEU A 214 18.49 14.98 -33.12
N ASP A 215 19.80 15.28 -33.18
CA ASP A 215 20.82 14.94 -32.18
C ASP A 215 20.40 15.18 -30.71
N ASN A 216 19.87 14.14 -30.07
CA ASN A 216 19.41 14.17 -28.67
C ASN A 216 20.55 14.28 -27.66
N ASP A 217 21.76 13.85 -28.02
CA ASP A 217 22.88 13.79 -27.07
C ASP A 217 23.36 15.19 -26.65
N LYS A 218 23.35 16.17 -27.57
CA LYS A 218 23.71 17.56 -27.25
C LYS A 218 22.67 18.22 -26.35
N ILE A 219 21.39 18.07 -26.66
CA ILE A 219 20.30 18.66 -25.86
C ILE A 219 20.27 18.04 -24.46
N ASN A 220 20.43 16.71 -24.34
CA ASN A 220 20.50 16.03 -23.04
C ASN A 220 21.71 16.49 -22.21
N THR A 221 22.87 16.72 -22.85
CA THR A 221 24.07 17.22 -22.17
C THR A 221 23.90 18.66 -21.68
N ILE A 222 23.25 19.51 -22.48
CA ILE A 222 22.94 20.91 -22.12
C ILE A 222 21.89 20.95 -20.99
N MET A 223 20.90 20.06 -21.02
CA MET A 223 19.90 19.92 -19.96
C MET A 223 20.53 19.48 -18.62
N ALA A 224 21.42 18.49 -18.65
CA ALA A 224 22.15 18.05 -17.46
C ALA A 224 23.04 19.17 -16.88
N ALA A 225 23.68 19.98 -17.74
CA ALA A 225 24.45 21.14 -17.29
C ALA A 225 23.56 22.25 -16.69
N ALA A 226 22.36 22.47 -17.22
CA ALA A 226 21.40 23.43 -16.69
C ALA A 226 20.86 23.02 -15.31
N GLU A 227 20.61 21.72 -15.10
CA GLU A 227 20.21 21.16 -13.80
C GLU A 227 21.31 21.30 -12.75
N LEU A 228 22.58 21.10 -13.13
CA LEU A 228 23.75 21.32 -12.26
C LEU A 228 23.88 22.78 -11.78
N ILE A 229 23.41 23.74 -12.58
CA ILE A 229 23.40 25.18 -12.25
C ILE A 229 22.11 25.58 -11.49
N GLY A 230 21.20 24.62 -11.23
CA GLY A 230 19.98 24.82 -10.47
C GLY A 230 18.82 25.42 -11.27
N ILE A 231 18.86 25.33 -12.60
CA ILE A 231 17.79 25.81 -13.49
C ILE A 231 16.79 24.68 -13.70
N ASN A 232 15.53 24.92 -13.33
CA ASN A 232 14.46 23.93 -13.50
C ASN A 232 14.11 23.73 -14.99
N ARG A 233 13.71 22.52 -15.36
CA ARG A 233 13.43 22.06 -16.73
C ARG A 233 12.44 22.96 -17.46
N ASP A 234 11.42 23.45 -16.76
CA ASP A 234 10.38 24.33 -17.30
C ASP A 234 10.93 25.69 -17.79
N ILE A 235 12.06 26.13 -17.24
CA ILE A 235 12.74 27.38 -17.60
C ILE A 235 13.87 27.09 -18.60
N ALA A 236 14.57 25.96 -18.44
CA ALA A 236 15.69 25.58 -19.29
C ALA A 236 15.28 25.30 -20.74
N VAL A 237 14.17 24.60 -20.98
CA VAL A 237 13.73 24.19 -22.33
C VAL A 237 13.45 25.41 -23.24
N PRO A 238 12.65 26.42 -22.83
CA PRO A 238 12.43 27.61 -23.66
C PRO A 238 13.71 28.41 -23.94
N LEU A 239 14.65 28.45 -22.98
CA LEU A 239 15.93 29.15 -23.10
C LEU A 239 16.89 28.45 -24.06
N ILE A 240 16.92 27.12 -24.05
CA ILE A 240 17.72 26.29 -24.96
C ILE A 240 17.16 26.38 -26.38
N GLU A 241 15.84 26.29 -26.53
CA GLU A 241 15.17 26.46 -27.83
C GLU A 241 15.41 27.86 -28.40
N ALA A 242 15.33 28.91 -27.58
CA ALA A 242 15.62 30.27 -28.01
C ALA A 242 17.09 30.44 -28.46
N ALA A 243 18.04 29.86 -27.72
CA ALA A 243 19.46 29.93 -28.06
C ALA A 243 19.82 29.15 -29.34
N LEU A 244 19.24 27.95 -29.53
CA LEU A 244 19.48 27.11 -30.71
C LEU A 244 18.74 27.62 -31.96
N LYS A 245 17.64 28.35 -31.80
CA LYS A 245 16.90 28.96 -32.91
C LYS A 245 17.65 30.15 -33.52
N GLU A 246 18.44 30.87 -32.73
CA GLU A 246 19.29 31.96 -33.21
C GLU A 246 20.58 31.46 -33.88
N ASP A 247 21.21 30.41 -33.33
CA ASP A 247 22.41 29.81 -33.92
C ASP A 247 22.43 28.29 -33.70
N PRO A 248 22.14 27.49 -34.74
CA PRO A 248 22.05 26.03 -34.62
C PRO A 248 23.38 25.30 -34.38
N ASN A 249 24.52 25.96 -34.51
CA ASN A 249 25.84 25.30 -34.51
C ASN A 249 26.69 25.58 -33.27
N LEU A 250 26.07 26.05 -32.18
CA LEU A 250 26.74 26.41 -30.93
C LEU A 250 27.28 25.19 -30.17
N ASP A 251 28.44 25.36 -29.54
CA ASP A 251 29.03 24.39 -28.61
C ASP A 251 28.32 24.42 -27.24
N THR A 252 28.34 23.30 -26.51
CA THR A 252 27.63 23.11 -25.23
C THR A 252 27.93 24.22 -24.23
N MET A 253 29.20 24.63 -24.09
CA MET A 253 29.61 25.71 -23.19
C MET A 253 29.13 27.09 -23.66
N GLN A 254 29.00 27.28 -24.98
CA GLN A 254 28.48 28.52 -25.55
C GLN A 254 26.96 28.62 -25.34
N VAL A 255 26.24 27.52 -25.44
CA VAL A 255 24.80 27.46 -25.11
C VAL A 255 24.58 27.78 -23.64
N VAL A 256 25.34 27.15 -22.72
CA VAL A 256 25.24 27.44 -21.28
C VAL A 256 25.62 28.89 -20.96
N HIS A 257 26.69 29.42 -21.54
CA HIS A 257 27.07 30.83 -21.36
C HIS A 257 25.99 31.80 -21.87
N ARG A 258 25.32 31.45 -22.97
CA ARG A 258 24.24 32.27 -23.54
C ARG A 258 22.95 32.16 -22.75
N MET A 259 22.62 30.97 -22.22
CA MET A 259 21.53 30.80 -21.26
C MET A 259 21.75 31.66 -20.01
N LEU A 260 22.98 31.69 -19.47
CA LEU A 260 23.34 32.56 -18.36
C LEU A 260 23.24 34.03 -18.72
N ASN A 261 23.70 34.42 -19.92
CA ASN A 261 23.53 35.80 -20.38
C ASN A 261 22.05 36.16 -20.56
N LEU A 262 21.20 35.28 -21.08
CA LEU A 262 19.75 35.51 -21.19
C LEU A 262 19.07 35.57 -19.81
N LEU A 263 19.59 34.84 -18.82
CA LEU A 263 19.17 34.95 -17.41
C LEU A 263 19.63 36.26 -16.75
N HIS A 264 20.79 36.81 -17.14
CA HIS A 264 21.35 38.04 -16.56
C HIS A 264 21.01 39.32 -17.33
N SER A 265 20.64 39.23 -18.62
CA SER A 265 20.29 40.35 -19.49
C SER A 265 18.78 40.41 -19.73
N THR A 266 18.03 40.54 -18.65
CA THR A 266 16.76 41.26 -18.69
C THR A 266 16.89 42.54 -17.87
N PRO A 267 16.69 43.73 -18.46
CA PRO A 267 16.35 44.92 -17.69
C PRO A 267 15.14 44.60 -16.83
N THR A 268 15.19 45.01 -15.57
CA THR A 268 14.14 44.81 -14.58
C THR A 268 12.76 45.11 -15.16
N PRO A 269 11.86 44.11 -15.29
CA PRO A 269 10.47 44.40 -15.61
C PRO A 269 9.78 44.98 -14.37
N PRO A 270 8.84 45.93 -14.53
CA PRO A 270 8.12 46.50 -13.41
C PRO A 270 7.29 45.41 -12.72
N LYS A 271 7.31 45.41 -11.37
CA LYS A 271 6.54 44.47 -10.54
C LYS A 271 5.05 44.50 -10.92
N VAL A 272 4.59 43.50 -11.67
CA VAL A 272 3.16 43.21 -11.83
C VAL A 272 2.76 42.23 -10.73
N LYS A 273 1.87 42.67 -9.85
CA LYS A 273 1.22 41.81 -8.84
C LYS A 273 0.38 40.75 -9.56
N ALA A 274 0.51 39.48 -9.18
CA ALA A 274 -0.32 38.40 -9.70
C ALA A 274 -1.82 38.72 -9.53
N PRO A 275 -2.69 38.46 -10.53
CA PRO A 275 -4.12 38.69 -10.38
C PRO A 275 -4.70 37.65 -9.42
N SER A 276 -5.35 38.12 -8.36
CA SER A 276 -6.10 37.27 -7.44
C SER A 276 -7.23 36.55 -8.21
N LYS A 277 -7.26 35.21 -8.21
CA LYS A 277 -8.40 34.39 -8.68
C LYS A 277 -9.61 34.48 -7.72
N LYS A 278 -9.91 35.67 -7.21
CA LYS A 278 -11.12 35.95 -6.42
C LYS A 278 -11.83 37.13 -7.11
N PRO A 279 -13.11 36.97 -7.52
CA PRO A 279 -13.86 38.08 -8.09
C PRO A 279 -13.93 39.21 -7.07
N LYS A 280 -13.62 40.43 -7.50
CA LYS A 280 -13.71 41.63 -6.65
C LYS A 280 -15.15 41.78 -6.15
N VAL A 281 -15.31 42.25 -4.91
CA VAL A 281 -16.63 42.43 -4.25
C VAL A 281 -17.59 43.28 -5.09
N SER A 282 -17.06 44.21 -5.88
CA SER A 282 -17.82 45.06 -6.82
C SER A 282 -18.44 44.32 -8.02
N LEU A 283 -18.11 43.05 -8.23
CA LEU A 283 -18.63 42.21 -9.34
C LEU A 283 -19.62 41.16 -8.84
N TRP A 284 -19.99 41.19 -7.55
CA TRP A 284 -20.88 40.18 -6.98
C TRP A 284 -22.31 40.28 -7.50
N ASP A 285 -22.74 41.48 -7.94
CA ASP A 285 -24.04 41.72 -8.60
C ASP A 285 -24.19 41.04 -9.97
N GLN A 286 -23.11 40.49 -10.53
CA GLN A 286 -23.10 39.83 -11.84
C GLN A 286 -22.98 38.30 -11.73
N LEU A 287 -22.99 37.76 -10.51
CA LEU A 287 -22.93 36.32 -10.25
C LEU A 287 -24.34 35.70 -10.38
N GLN A 288 -24.40 34.37 -10.47
CA GLN A 288 -25.68 33.65 -10.60
C GLN A 288 -26.57 33.86 -9.36
N GLU A 289 -27.88 33.86 -9.56
CA GLU A 289 -28.87 34.17 -8.50
C GLU A 289 -28.79 33.24 -7.28
N ASN A 290 -28.37 31.99 -7.48
CA ASN A 290 -28.18 31.00 -6.42
C ASN A 290 -26.82 31.11 -5.69
N ASP A 291 -25.93 32.03 -6.11
CA ASP A 291 -24.64 32.24 -5.45
C ASP A 291 -24.82 33.10 -4.20
N ILE A 292 -24.30 32.62 -3.06
CA ILE A 292 -24.37 33.32 -1.77
C ILE A 292 -23.76 34.73 -1.85
N ARG A 293 -22.78 34.95 -2.74
CA ARG A 293 -22.14 36.26 -2.96
C ARG A 293 -23.05 37.25 -3.69
N TYR A 294 -23.85 36.77 -4.63
CA TYR A 294 -24.88 37.58 -5.28
C TYR A 294 -25.95 38.01 -4.26
N ILE A 295 -26.41 37.07 -3.44
CA ILE A 295 -27.37 37.35 -2.35
C ILE A 295 -26.83 38.38 -1.37
N TYR A 296 -25.52 38.32 -1.06
CA TYR A 296 -24.86 39.32 -0.22
C TYR A 296 -24.88 40.72 -0.86
N SER A 297 -24.67 40.83 -2.17
CA SER A 297 -24.67 42.12 -2.85
C SER A 297 -26.05 42.77 -2.92
N GLN A 298 -27.12 41.97 -2.96
CA GLN A 298 -28.50 42.43 -3.03
C GLN A 298 -29.16 42.71 -1.66
N ARG A 299 -28.47 42.49 -0.54
CA ARG A 299 -29.05 42.55 0.81
C ARG A 299 -29.39 43.96 1.33
N GLY A 300 -28.88 45.03 0.69
CA GLY A 300 -29.00 46.40 1.20
C GLY A 300 -28.45 46.54 2.64
N ASN A 301 -29.26 47.09 3.55
CA ASN A 301 -28.92 47.26 4.98
C ASN A 301 -29.32 46.07 5.88
N SER A 302 -29.87 44.99 5.32
CA SER A 302 -30.27 43.82 6.12
C SER A 302 -29.06 42.94 6.47
N THR A 303 -29.21 42.14 7.52
CA THR A 303 -28.18 41.17 7.90
C THR A 303 -28.13 40.02 6.90
N MET A 304 -26.97 39.37 6.76
CA MET A 304 -26.82 38.24 5.82
C MET A 304 -27.79 37.09 6.13
N HIS A 305 -28.12 36.91 7.41
CA HIS A 305 -29.06 35.88 7.85
C HIS A 305 -30.50 36.17 7.38
N GLU A 306 -30.95 37.44 7.42
CA GLU A 306 -32.28 37.83 6.94
C GLU A 306 -32.39 37.70 5.41
N ALA A 307 -31.34 38.09 4.68
CA ALA A 307 -31.28 37.93 3.23
C ALA A 307 -31.39 36.45 2.81
N LEU A 308 -30.64 35.56 3.47
CA LEU A 308 -30.68 34.12 3.21
C LEU A 308 -32.01 33.47 3.61
N LYS A 309 -32.67 33.99 4.66
CA LYS A 309 -34.02 33.55 5.05
C LYS A 309 -35.07 33.95 4.02
N THR A 310 -34.93 35.14 3.42
CA THR A 310 -35.87 35.66 2.41
C THR A 310 -35.77 34.88 1.09
N VAL A 311 -34.55 34.47 0.71
CA VAL A 311 -34.30 33.63 -0.48
C VAL A 311 -34.64 32.14 -0.21
N GLY A 312 -35.01 31.77 1.02
CA GLY A 312 -35.44 30.41 1.37
C GLY A 312 -34.29 29.41 1.56
N ILE A 313 -33.03 29.86 1.61
CA ILE A 313 -31.86 29.02 1.87
C ILE A 313 -31.79 28.65 3.37
N VAL A 314 -32.26 29.55 4.24
CA VAL A 314 -32.34 29.32 5.69
C VAL A 314 -33.81 29.26 6.10
N ALA A 315 -34.28 28.10 6.54
CA ALA A 315 -35.61 27.90 7.09
C ALA A 315 -35.59 27.92 8.63
N ALA A 316 -36.68 28.34 9.27
CA ALA A 316 -36.79 28.19 10.72
C ALA A 316 -37.13 26.73 11.06
N VAL A 317 -36.63 26.23 12.19
CA VAL A 317 -36.93 24.86 12.65
C VAL A 317 -38.44 24.60 12.78
N SER A 318 -39.22 25.64 13.09
CA SER A 318 -40.69 25.61 13.10
C SER A 318 -41.32 25.36 11.73
N ASP A 319 -40.68 25.77 10.63
CA ASP A 319 -41.17 25.58 9.27
C ASP A 319 -40.99 24.12 8.81
N CYS A 320 -39.99 23.44 9.37
CA CYS A 320 -39.72 22.02 9.14
C CYS A 320 -40.55 21.07 10.04
N LEU A 321 -41.24 21.60 11.05
CA LEU A 321 -42.01 20.82 12.05
C LEU A 321 -43.53 20.90 11.86
N LYS A 322 -44.02 21.13 10.63
CA LYS A 322 -45.43 20.87 10.31
C LYS A 322 -45.68 19.36 10.31
N VAL A 323 -46.00 18.85 11.49
CA VAL A 323 -46.65 17.55 11.69
C VAL A 323 -47.98 17.60 10.94
N SER A 324 -48.10 16.77 9.91
CA SER A 324 -49.40 16.27 9.44
C SER A 324 -49.72 15.01 10.24
#